data_AF-A0A8J2SBW5-F1
#
_entry.id   AF-A0A8J2SBW5-F1
#
_cell.length_a   1.000
_cell.length_b   1.000
_cell.length_c   1.000
_cell.angle_alpha   90.00
_cell.angle_beta   90.00
_cell.angle_gamma   90.00
#
_symmetry.space_group_name_H-M   'P 1'
#
loop_
_entity.id
_entity.type
_entity.pdbx_description
1 polymer ?
#
loop_
_entity_poly.entity_id
_entity_poly.type
_entity_poly.pdbx_seq_one_letter_code
_entity_poly.pdbx_strand_id
1 'polypeptide(L)'
;MQPFASHTSTDWVLVTGQPGCGKTTAVKTLVDELRASGASVRGFYTDEVLSGGQRVGFDIVTVPDGLRGPLARKGAAGPKVGQYGVDVEGFERLALPTLEVDDDDDDNATIYVLDEIGRMELKSDVFAGRVQELLARGVRLVGAITAPIYGHRVAFCDRVSATRGVAVHKLTSKTRDGVTAELMRSLERWDGSGSDSDSGFETDRFADQRFGESEEDEDGNVTFPPKSGKRKRTK
;
A
#
# COMPACT_ATOMS: atom_id res chain seq x y z
N MET A 1 -9.50 28.82 15.60
CA MET A 1 -9.08 28.21 14.32
C MET A 1 -7.60 28.50 14.16
N GLN A 2 -6.74 27.52 14.44
CA GLN A 2 -5.32 27.63 14.10
C GLN A 2 -5.14 27.20 12.63
N PRO A 3 -4.24 27.85 11.88
CA PRO A 3 -4.01 27.50 10.49
C PRO A 3 -3.33 26.14 10.40
N PHE A 4 -3.78 25.29 9.47
CA PHE A 4 -3.08 24.07 9.11
C PHE A 4 -1.69 24.46 8.60
N ALA A 5 -0.63 23.96 9.25
CA ALA A 5 0.74 24.14 8.77
C ALA A 5 0.85 23.63 7.33
N SER A 6 1.46 24.44 6.47
CA SER A 6 1.68 24.14 5.06
C SER A 6 2.77 23.07 4.93
N HIS A 7 2.39 21.80 5.04
CA HIS A 7 3.27 20.67 4.76
C HIS A 7 3.49 20.61 3.23
N THR A 8 4.71 20.97 2.80
CA THR A 8 5.21 20.76 1.44
C THR A 8 6.04 19.47 1.32
N SER A 9 6.39 18.83 2.44
CA SER A 9 7.10 17.56 2.49
C SER A 9 6.15 16.38 2.23
N THR A 10 6.65 15.36 1.54
CA THR A 10 5.93 14.11 1.29
C THR A 10 6.08 13.22 2.51
N ASP A 11 5.03 13.08 3.32
CA ASP A 11 5.05 12.28 4.54
C ASP A 11 4.91 10.77 4.24
N TRP A 12 4.20 10.43 3.16
CA TRP A 12 3.91 9.06 2.78
C TRP A 12 4.51 8.73 1.42
N VAL A 13 5.32 7.68 1.37
CA VAL A 13 5.91 7.22 0.12
C VAL A 13 5.51 5.77 -0.11
N LEU A 14 4.65 5.59 -1.09
CA LEU A 14 4.04 4.30 -1.40
C LEU A 14 4.56 3.76 -2.73
N VAL A 15 4.70 2.45 -2.82
CA VAL A 15 4.96 1.76 -4.07
C VAL A 15 3.69 1.08 -4.58
N THR A 16 3.45 1.16 -5.89
CA THR A 16 2.32 0.51 -6.54
C THR A 16 2.76 -0.28 -7.77
N GLY A 17 2.02 -1.31 -8.12
CA GLY A 17 2.40 -2.18 -9.24
C GLY A 17 1.57 -3.45 -9.31
N GLN A 18 1.78 -4.20 -10.38
CA GLN A 18 1.08 -5.47 -10.59
C GLN A 18 1.43 -6.48 -9.48
N PRO A 19 0.51 -7.40 -9.13
CA PRO A 19 0.83 -8.48 -8.21
C PRO A 19 2.09 -9.23 -8.64
N GLY A 20 2.98 -9.53 -7.68
CA GLY A 20 4.24 -10.24 -7.95
C GLY A 20 5.37 -9.40 -8.57
N CYS A 21 5.22 -8.07 -8.71
CA CYS A 21 6.31 -7.22 -9.22
C CYS A 21 7.46 -6.96 -8.23
N GLY A 22 7.34 -7.45 -6.98
CA GLY A 22 8.38 -7.31 -5.95
C GLY A 22 8.20 -6.15 -4.98
N LYS A 23 6.97 -5.63 -4.81
CA LYS A 23 6.69 -4.53 -3.85
C LYS A 23 7.10 -4.88 -2.43
N THR A 24 6.63 -6.01 -1.93
CA THR A 24 7.01 -6.57 -0.64
C THR A 24 8.53 -6.69 -0.48
N THR A 25 9.23 -7.18 -1.52
CA THR A 25 10.70 -7.26 -1.48
C THR A 25 11.33 -5.88 -1.33
N ALA A 26 10.85 -4.88 -2.07
CA ALA A 26 11.36 -3.51 -1.95
C ALA A 26 11.08 -2.91 -0.57
N VAL A 27 9.88 -3.10 -0.02
CA VAL A 27 9.51 -2.63 1.32
C VAL A 27 10.38 -3.31 2.39
N LYS A 28 10.63 -4.62 2.28
CA LYS A 28 11.51 -5.35 3.20
C LYS A 28 12.94 -4.81 3.18
N THR A 29 13.51 -4.64 1.99
CA THR A 29 14.86 -4.05 1.85
C THR A 29 14.92 -2.67 2.48
N LEU A 30 13.89 -1.83 2.29
CA LEU A 30 13.82 -0.52 2.91
C LEU A 30 13.73 -0.60 4.44
N VAL A 31 12.90 -1.50 4.98
CA VAL A 31 12.82 -1.73 6.44
C VAL A 31 14.19 -2.10 7.00
N ASP A 32 14.91 -3.00 6.34
CA ASP A 32 16.23 -3.44 6.77
C ASP A 32 17.24 -2.29 6.76
N GLU A 33 17.24 -1.46 5.70
CA GLU A 33 18.10 -0.28 5.59
C GLU A 33 17.80 0.79 6.66
N LEU A 34 16.52 1.08 6.89
CA LEU A 34 16.08 2.04 7.92
C LEU A 34 16.46 1.59 9.33
N ARG A 35 16.32 0.29 9.61
CA ARG A 35 16.75 -0.25 10.90
C ARG A 35 18.27 -0.23 11.04
N ALA A 36 19.00 -0.49 9.97
CA ALA A 36 20.46 -0.43 9.96
C ALA A 36 20.99 1.01 10.17
N SER A 37 20.24 2.03 9.76
CA SER A 37 20.57 3.45 10.03
C SER A 37 20.17 3.92 11.44
N GLY A 38 19.53 3.06 12.23
CA GLY A 38 19.09 3.36 13.60
C GLY A 38 17.72 4.03 13.69
N ALA A 39 16.95 4.09 12.60
CA ALA A 39 15.60 4.63 12.64
C ALA A 39 14.65 3.75 13.46
N SER A 40 13.71 4.38 14.15
CA SER A 40 12.57 3.69 14.76
C SER A 40 11.59 3.31 13.66
N VAL A 41 11.35 2.01 13.48
CA VAL A 41 10.45 1.49 12.44
C VAL A 41 9.38 0.62 13.09
N ARG A 42 8.11 0.90 12.78
CA ARG A 42 6.94 0.17 13.30
C ARG A 42 5.97 -0.15 12.17
N GLY A 43 5.13 -1.16 12.36
CA GLY A 43 4.10 -1.52 11.40
C GLY A 43 4.16 -3.00 11.03
N PHE A 44 3.89 -3.31 9.76
CA PHE A 44 3.93 -4.68 9.27
C PHE A 44 4.18 -4.77 7.77
N TYR A 45 4.60 -5.95 7.33
CA TYR A 45 4.62 -6.35 5.93
C TYR A 45 3.96 -7.72 5.74
N THR A 46 3.69 -8.07 4.48
CA THR A 46 3.03 -9.33 4.14
C THR A 46 4.02 -10.31 3.50
N ASP A 47 3.91 -11.60 3.81
CA ASP A 47 4.69 -12.67 3.19
C ASP A 47 3.79 -13.67 2.46
N GLU A 48 4.20 -14.06 1.25
CA GLU A 48 3.51 -15.14 0.55
C GLU A 48 3.83 -16.50 1.21
N VAL A 49 2.80 -17.28 1.47
CA VAL A 49 2.93 -18.64 1.98
C VAL A 49 2.81 -19.62 0.82
N LEU A 50 3.89 -20.36 0.57
CA LEU A 50 3.97 -21.37 -0.49
C LEU A 50 3.95 -22.78 0.11
N SER A 51 3.21 -23.68 -0.51
CA SER A 51 3.24 -25.12 -0.22
C SER A 51 3.24 -25.91 -1.52
N GLY A 52 4.20 -26.82 -1.70
CA GLY A 52 4.35 -27.59 -2.94
C GLY A 52 4.53 -26.72 -4.19
N GLY A 53 5.18 -25.55 -4.06
CA GLY A 53 5.37 -24.60 -5.17
C GLY A 53 4.11 -23.80 -5.53
N GLN A 54 3.01 -23.95 -4.80
CA GLN A 54 1.77 -23.19 -5.01
C GLN A 54 1.50 -22.24 -3.84
N ARG A 55 0.98 -21.06 -4.14
CA ARG A 55 0.60 -20.07 -3.12
C ARG A 55 -0.67 -20.49 -2.39
N VAL A 56 -0.51 -20.83 -1.11
CA VAL A 56 -1.58 -21.25 -0.21
C VAL A 56 -2.12 -20.14 0.68
N GLY A 57 -1.44 -19.00 0.77
CA GLY A 57 -1.93 -17.85 1.53
C GLY A 57 -0.92 -16.73 1.67
N PHE A 58 -1.19 -15.88 2.65
CA PHE A 58 -0.41 -14.70 3.00
C PHE A 58 -0.33 -14.57 4.51
N ASP A 59 0.83 -14.23 5.04
CA ASP A 59 1.08 -13.93 6.45
C ASP A 59 1.37 -12.46 6.65
N ILE A 60 0.93 -11.91 7.76
CA ILE A 60 1.47 -10.66 8.30
C ILE A 60 2.73 -10.98 9.10
N VAL A 61 3.72 -10.10 9.00
CA VAL A 61 4.87 -10.04 9.90
C VAL A 61 5.01 -8.63 10.45
N THR A 62 5.01 -8.50 11.77
CA THR A 62 5.11 -7.20 12.44
C THR A 62 6.56 -6.72 12.55
N VAL A 63 6.72 -5.41 12.69
CA VAL A 63 8.00 -4.73 12.89
C VAL A 63 7.90 -3.90 14.17
N PRO A 64 8.90 -3.93 15.08
CA PRO A 64 10.21 -4.61 14.95
C PRO A 64 10.28 -6.04 15.50
N ASP A 65 9.23 -6.50 16.18
CA ASP A 65 9.17 -7.73 16.97
C ASP A 65 9.06 -9.02 16.15
N GLY A 66 8.66 -8.94 14.88
CA GLY A 66 8.68 -10.08 13.96
C GLY A 66 7.60 -11.12 14.24
N LEU A 67 6.55 -10.77 14.98
CA LEU A 67 5.40 -11.65 15.20
C LEU A 67 4.73 -11.95 13.87
N ARG A 68 4.32 -13.20 13.68
CA ARG A 68 3.76 -13.70 12.42
C ARG A 68 2.39 -14.31 12.65
N GLY A 69 1.46 -14.01 11.75
CA GLY A 69 0.10 -14.58 11.76
C GLY A 69 -0.53 -14.62 10.38
N PRO A 70 -1.55 -15.48 10.17
CA PRO A 70 -2.25 -15.55 8.90
C PRO A 70 -3.01 -14.25 8.58
N LEU A 71 -2.80 -13.67 7.40
CA LEU A 71 -3.72 -12.69 6.82
C LEU A 71 -4.84 -13.39 6.06
N ALA A 72 -4.46 -14.31 5.17
CA ALA A 72 -5.41 -15.02 4.35
C ALA A 72 -4.91 -16.42 3.97
N ARG A 73 -5.84 -17.35 3.76
CA ARG A 73 -5.56 -18.73 3.39
C ARG A 73 -6.53 -19.22 2.32
N LYS A 74 -6.04 -20.05 1.41
CA LYS A 74 -6.87 -20.69 0.39
C LYS A 74 -7.88 -21.61 1.06
N GLY A 75 -9.17 -21.43 0.74
CA GLY A 75 -10.25 -22.25 1.29
C GLY A 75 -10.64 -21.96 2.75
N ALA A 76 -9.97 -21.02 3.45
CA ALA A 76 -10.38 -20.62 4.79
C ALA A 76 -11.72 -19.86 4.78
N ALA A 77 -12.41 -19.83 5.92
CA ALA A 77 -13.62 -19.04 6.12
C ALA A 77 -13.33 -17.52 6.13
N GLY A 78 -14.38 -16.70 6.25
CA GLY A 78 -14.27 -15.24 6.28
C GLY A 78 -14.45 -14.57 4.91
N PRO A 79 -14.36 -13.23 4.85
CA PRO A 79 -14.50 -12.45 3.63
C PRO A 79 -13.54 -12.93 2.54
N LYS A 80 -14.03 -13.00 1.30
CA LYS A 80 -13.27 -13.56 0.18
C LYS A 80 -12.57 -12.49 -0.63
N VAL A 81 -11.34 -12.80 -1.04
CA VAL A 81 -10.61 -12.12 -2.10
C VAL A 81 -10.07 -13.18 -3.06
N GLY A 82 -10.77 -13.38 -4.18
CA GLY A 82 -10.52 -14.53 -5.05
C GLY A 82 -10.73 -15.86 -4.31
N GLN A 83 -9.73 -16.74 -4.34
CA GLN A 83 -9.77 -18.06 -3.68
C GLN A 83 -9.40 -18.03 -2.18
N TYR A 84 -9.04 -16.87 -1.64
CA TYR A 84 -8.52 -16.73 -0.28
C TYR A 84 -9.62 -16.20 0.66
N GLY A 85 -9.79 -16.87 1.81
CA GLY A 85 -10.54 -16.33 2.94
C GLY A 85 -9.61 -15.53 3.85
N VAL A 86 -10.03 -14.32 4.21
CA VAL A 86 -9.28 -13.38 5.05
C VAL A 86 -9.63 -13.59 6.52
N ASP A 87 -8.62 -13.73 7.37
CA ASP A 87 -8.75 -13.74 8.83
C ASP A 87 -8.68 -12.31 9.35
N VAL A 88 -9.83 -11.61 9.29
CA VAL A 88 -9.93 -10.19 9.68
C VAL A 88 -9.58 -10.00 11.15
N GLU A 89 -10.09 -10.85 12.04
CA GLU A 89 -9.85 -10.73 13.49
C GLU A 89 -8.39 -11.02 13.84
N GLY A 90 -7.78 -12.04 13.22
CA GLY A 90 -6.35 -12.34 13.36
C GLY A 90 -5.46 -11.22 12.84
N PHE A 91 -5.81 -10.66 11.70
CA PHE A 91 -5.15 -9.48 11.14
C PHE A 91 -5.22 -8.30 12.10
N GLU A 92 -6.41 -7.94 12.58
CA GLU A 92 -6.61 -6.79 13.47
C GLU A 92 -5.81 -6.90 14.76
N ARG A 93 -5.85 -8.06 15.43
CA ARG A 93 -5.10 -8.31 16.67
C ARG A 93 -3.59 -8.18 16.50
N LEU A 94 -3.06 -8.50 15.32
CA LEU A 94 -1.63 -8.52 15.08
C LEU A 94 -1.12 -7.20 14.49
N ALA A 95 -1.85 -6.63 13.54
CA ALA A 95 -1.41 -5.47 12.77
C ALA A 95 -1.76 -4.14 13.42
N LEU A 96 -2.95 -3.99 14.02
CA LEU A 96 -3.38 -2.68 14.53
C LEU A 96 -2.52 -2.13 15.69
N PRO A 97 -2.04 -2.94 16.65
CA PRO A 97 -1.18 -2.43 17.72
C PRO A 97 0.13 -1.84 17.21
N THR A 98 0.64 -2.30 16.08
CA THR A 98 1.90 -1.79 15.51
C THR A 98 1.73 -0.43 14.83
N LEU A 99 0.47 -0.01 14.62
CA LEU A 99 0.08 1.26 14.00
C LEU A 99 -0.43 2.28 15.00
N GLU A 100 -0.30 2.01 16.30
CA GLU A 100 -0.60 3.02 17.31
C GLU A 100 0.44 4.13 17.22
N VAL A 101 -0.04 5.37 17.33
CA VAL A 101 0.80 6.56 17.31
C VAL A 101 0.78 7.14 18.71
N ASP A 102 1.96 7.24 19.31
CA ASP A 102 2.11 7.78 20.65
C ASP A 102 1.98 9.32 20.57
N ASP A 103 1.24 9.93 21.50
CA ASP A 103 1.03 11.38 21.52
C ASP A 103 2.28 12.15 21.99
N ASP A 104 3.20 11.47 22.67
CA ASP A 104 4.48 11.99 23.16
C ASP A 104 5.63 11.81 22.14
N ASP A 105 5.34 11.31 20.93
CA ASP A 105 6.33 11.13 19.85
C ASP A 105 6.61 12.50 19.18
N ASP A 106 7.15 13.44 19.97
CA ASP A 106 7.31 14.88 19.70
C ASP A 106 8.12 15.18 18.42
N ASP A 107 8.90 14.22 17.94
CA ASP A 107 9.81 14.39 16.78
C ASP A 107 9.37 13.61 15.53
N ASN A 108 8.20 12.94 15.52
CA ASN A 108 7.74 12.09 14.39
C ASN A 108 8.90 11.19 13.85
N ALA A 109 9.72 10.70 14.79
CA ALA A 109 10.95 9.95 14.54
C ALA A 109 10.65 8.51 14.11
N THR A 110 9.45 8.02 14.45
CA THR A 110 8.94 6.73 14.05
C THR A 110 8.50 6.74 12.58
N ILE A 111 9.04 5.80 11.81
CA ILE A 111 8.63 5.53 10.43
C ILE A 111 7.70 4.32 10.43
N TYR A 112 6.49 4.50 9.93
CA TYR A 112 5.49 3.44 9.79
C TYR A 112 5.69 2.68 8.50
N VAL A 113 5.44 1.36 8.55
CA VAL A 113 5.53 0.46 7.40
C VAL A 113 4.19 -0.25 7.19
N LEU A 114 3.65 -0.14 5.98
CA LEU A 114 2.42 -0.83 5.57
C LEU A 114 2.60 -1.53 4.21
N ASP A 115 2.79 -2.84 4.22
CA ASP A 115 2.74 -3.67 3.00
C ASP A 115 1.64 -4.74 3.16
N GLU A 116 0.42 -4.56 2.64
CA GLU A 116 -0.05 -3.56 1.66
C GLU A 116 -1.36 -2.87 2.08
N ILE A 117 -1.61 -1.64 1.64
CA ILE A 117 -2.96 -1.04 1.63
C ILE A 117 -3.71 -1.62 0.42
N GLY A 118 -4.38 -2.75 0.65
CA GLY A 118 -4.95 -3.56 -0.42
C GLY A 118 -6.27 -4.21 -0.08
N ARG A 119 -6.78 -4.99 -1.04
CA ARG A 119 -8.13 -5.58 -0.97
C ARG A 119 -8.34 -6.55 0.18
N MET A 120 -7.28 -7.17 0.70
CA MET A 120 -7.38 -8.16 1.77
C MET A 120 -7.43 -7.45 3.13
N GLU A 121 -6.52 -6.52 3.35
CA GLU A 121 -6.36 -5.72 4.55
C GLU A 121 -7.57 -4.80 4.76
N LEU A 122 -8.08 -4.22 3.66
CA LEU A 122 -9.31 -3.41 3.65
C LEU A 122 -10.60 -4.24 3.82
N LYS A 123 -10.52 -5.52 4.17
CA LYS A 123 -11.66 -6.24 4.76
C LYS A 123 -11.88 -5.90 6.24
N SER A 124 -10.90 -5.25 6.88
CA SER A 124 -11.05 -4.63 8.19
C SER A 124 -11.39 -3.14 8.02
N ASP A 125 -12.59 -2.75 8.45
CA ASP A 125 -12.98 -1.34 8.52
C ASP A 125 -12.17 -0.59 9.58
N VAL A 126 -11.73 -1.29 10.64
CA VAL A 126 -10.88 -0.71 11.69
C VAL A 126 -9.51 -0.33 11.13
N PHE A 127 -8.92 -1.19 10.30
CA PHE A 127 -7.67 -0.87 9.60
C PHE A 127 -7.84 0.28 8.62
N ALA A 128 -8.93 0.33 7.86
CA ALA A 128 -9.21 1.46 6.98
C ALA A 128 -9.28 2.79 7.79
N GLY A 129 -9.94 2.78 8.94
CA GLY A 129 -9.97 3.91 9.87
C GLY A 129 -8.58 4.29 10.39
N ARG A 130 -7.76 3.30 10.78
CA ARG A 130 -6.39 3.52 11.24
C ARG A 130 -5.50 4.14 10.17
N VAL A 131 -5.61 3.71 8.91
CA VAL A 131 -4.87 4.30 7.79
C VAL A 131 -5.25 5.79 7.60
N GLN A 132 -6.54 6.14 7.77
CA GLN A 132 -6.98 7.54 7.70
C GLN A 132 -6.47 8.37 8.87
N GLU A 133 -6.42 7.80 10.07
CA GLU A 133 -5.85 8.43 11.27
C GLU A 133 -4.36 8.74 11.07
N LEU A 134 -3.58 7.76 10.58
CA LEU A 134 -2.16 7.94 10.29
C LEU A 134 -1.93 9.06 9.26
N LEU A 135 -2.75 9.11 8.20
CA LEU A 135 -2.70 10.22 7.22
C LEU A 135 -2.98 11.56 7.87
N ALA A 136 -4.02 11.65 8.68
CA ALA A 136 -4.43 12.89 9.33
C ALA A 136 -3.39 13.40 10.33
N ARG A 137 -2.65 12.49 10.98
CA ARG A 137 -1.55 12.83 11.88
C ARG A 137 -0.26 13.25 11.17
N GLY A 138 -0.15 13.08 9.86
CA GLY A 138 1.07 13.43 9.11
C GLY A 138 2.27 12.57 9.51
N VAL A 139 2.04 11.30 9.89
CA VAL A 139 3.14 10.40 10.24
C VAL A 139 3.98 10.07 9.03
N ARG A 140 5.26 9.77 9.25
CA ARG A 140 6.14 9.26 8.19
C ARG A 140 5.76 7.82 7.88
N LEU A 141 5.45 7.52 6.63
CA LEU A 141 5.02 6.19 6.22
C LEU A 141 5.67 5.75 4.91
N VAL A 142 6.12 4.50 4.89
CA VAL A 142 6.53 3.81 3.68
C VAL A 142 5.73 2.53 3.52
N GLY A 143 5.42 2.16 2.29
CA GLY A 143 4.56 1.01 2.10
C GLY A 143 4.21 0.70 0.68
N ALA A 144 3.27 -0.21 0.52
CA ALA A 144 2.70 -0.55 -0.77
C ALA A 144 1.22 -0.24 -0.80
N ILE A 145 0.71 0.09 -1.99
CA ILE A 145 -0.71 0.29 -2.24
C ILE A 145 -1.15 -0.39 -3.53
N THR A 146 -2.34 -0.99 -3.51
CA THR A 146 -2.85 -1.75 -4.65
C THR A 146 -3.09 -0.83 -5.84
N ALA A 147 -2.42 -1.14 -6.96
CA ALA A 147 -2.69 -0.49 -8.24
C ALA A 147 -4.08 -0.90 -8.74
N PRO A 148 -4.76 -0.07 -9.56
CA PRO A 148 -5.90 -0.54 -10.34
C PRO A 148 -5.52 -1.79 -11.16
N ILE A 149 -6.27 -2.88 -10.98
CA ILE A 149 -6.02 -4.16 -11.65
C ILE A 149 -7.15 -4.40 -12.65
N TYR A 150 -6.82 -4.46 -13.95
CA TYR A 150 -7.79 -4.74 -15.04
C TYR A 150 -9.05 -3.85 -15.01
N GLY A 151 -8.90 -2.57 -14.64
CA GLY A 151 -10.02 -1.62 -14.55
C GLY A 151 -10.74 -1.62 -13.19
N HIS A 152 -10.51 -2.62 -12.35
CA HIS A 152 -11.03 -2.64 -10.98
C HIS A 152 -10.19 -1.72 -10.10
N ARG A 153 -10.83 -0.67 -9.60
CA ARG A 153 -10.27 0.30 -8.66
C ARG A 153 -10.71 -0.04 -7.24
N VAL A 154 -9.84 0.27 -6.28
CA VAL A 154 -10.20 0.25 -4.87
C VAL A 154 -10.35 1.71 -4.46
N ALA A 155 -11.59 2.17 -4.30
CA ALA A 155 -11.88 3.60 -4.07
C ALA A 155 -11.13 4.17 -2.87
N PHE A 156 -10.89 3.36 -1.83
CA PHE A 156 -10.07 3.75 -0.69
C PHE A 156 -8.62 4.02 -1.11
N CYS A 157 -7.99 3.12 -1.88
CA CYS A 157 -6.63 3.30 -2.37
C CYS A 157 -6.51 4.52 -3.30
N ASP A 158 -7.50 4.77 -4.14
CA ASP A 158 -7.55 5.94 -5.01
C ASP A 158 -7.59 7.24 -4.20
N ARG A 159 -8.37 7.28 -3.10
CA ARG A 159 -8.41 8.45 -2.19
C ARG A 159 -7.09 8.66 -1.46
N VAL A 160 -6.48 7.59 -0.93
CA VAL A 160 -5.17 7.68 -0.27
C VAL A 160 -4.14 8.23 -1.24
N SER A 161 -4.08 7.68 -2.46
CA SER A 161 -3.13 8.11 -3.50
C SER A 161 -3.31 9.56 -3.97
N ALA A 162 -4.51 10.13 -3.83
CA ALA A 162 -4.82 11.51 -4.20
C ALA A 162 -4.63 12.51 -3.05
N THR A 163 -4.27 12.04 -1.85
CA THR A 163 -4.08 12.90 -0.68
C THR A 163 -2.76 13.66 -0.79
N ARG A 164 -2.77 14.96 -0.46
CA ARG A 164 -1.54 15.77 -0.37
C ARG A 164 -0.61 15.15 0.67
N GLY A 165 0.68 15.09 0.37
CA GLY A 165 1.68 14.44 1.23
C GLY A 165 1.87 12.95 0.94
N VAL A 166 1.10 12.37 0.01
CA VAL A 166 1.28 10.99 -0.47
C VAL A 166 1.93 11.01 -1.86
N ALA A 167 3.11 10.40 -1.97
CA ALA A 167 3.74 10.07 -3.25
C ALA A 167 3.58 8.59 -3.55
N VAL A 168 3.23 8.26 -4.79
CA VAL A 168 3.03 6.87 -5.24
C VAL A 168 3.95 6.58 -6.42
N HIS A 169 4.92 5.68 -6.22
CA HIS A 169 5.91 5.31 -7.22
C HIS A 169 5.55 3.96 -7.85
N LYS A 170 5.55 3.89 -9.18
CA LYS A 170 5.26 2.64 -9.89
C LYS A 170 6.50 1.74 -9.88
N LEU A 171 6.37 0.59 -9.23
CA LEU A 171 7.42 -0.41 -9.18
C LEU A 171 7.40 -1.26 -10.46
N THR A 172 8.56 -1.36 -11.09
CA THR A 172 8.87 -2.29 -12.16
C THR A 172 10.24 -2.90 -11.85
N SER A 173 10.58 -4.03 -12.49
CA SER A 173 11.91 -4.65 -12.32
C SER A 173 13.07 -3.70 -12.66
N LYS A 174 12.84 -2.67 -13.47
CA LYS A 174 13.83 -1.65 -13.84
C LYS A 174 13.90 -0.47 -12.88
N THR A 175 12.85 -0.23 -12.09
CA THR A 175 12.74 0.96 -11.23
C THR A 175 12.92 0.66 -9.74
N ARG A 176 12.90 -0.62 -9.34
CA ARG A 176 13.00 -1.04 -7.93
C ARG A 176 14.13 -0.36 -7.17
N ASP A 177 15.37 -0.46 -7.65
CA ASP A 177 16.54 0.05 -6.94
C ASP A 177 16.53 1.60 -6.88
N GLY A 178 16.02 2.24 -7.94
CA GLY A 178 15.82 3.70 -7.98
C GLY A 178 14.74 4.19 -7.02
N VAL A 179 13.65 3.42 -6.87
CA VAL A 179 12.54 3.71 -5.96
C VAL A 179 13.00 3.58 -4.50
N THR A 180 13.77 2.55 -4.15
CA THR A 180 14.36 2.43 -2.80
C THR A 180 15.28 3.61 -2.49
N ALA A 181 16.13 4.03 -3.42
CA ALA A 181 17.01 5.18 -3.23
C ALA A 181 16.25 6.52 -3.16
N GLU A 182 15.10 6.64 -3.82
CA GLU A 182 14.21 7.81 -3.75
C GLU A 182 13.42 7.85 -2.43
N LEU A 183 12.96 6.69 -1.97
CA LEU A 183 12.35 6.49 -0.65
C LEU A 183 13.28 6.96 0.46
N MET A 184 14.53 6.49 0.45
CA MET A 184 15.55 6.90 1.44
C MET A 184 15.82 8.41 1.38
N ARG A 185 15.98 8.99 0.18
CA ARG A 185 16.19 10.43 0.01
C ARG A 185 15.00 11.27 0.47
N SER A 186 13.77 10.80 0.25
CA SER A 186 12.56 11.50 0.70
C SER A 186 12.47 11.51 2.22
N LEU A 187 12.90 10.41 2.86
CA LEU A 187 12.98 10.30 4.31
C LEU A 187 14.12 11.13 4.91
N GLU A 188 15.26 11.28 4.23
CA GLU A 188 16.40 12.11 4.66
C GLU A 188 16.13 13.62 4.50
N ARG A 189 15.38 14.01 3.46
CA ARG A 189 14.94 15.39 3.22
C ARG A 189 13.77 15.80 4.10
N TRP A 190 13.30 14.92 4.97
CA TRP A 190 12.33 15.28 5.98
C TRP A 190 13.07 15.98 7.11
N ASP A 191 13.40 17.24 6.88
CA ASP A 191 13.81 18.18 7.91
C ASP A 191 12.52 18.68 8.60
N GLY A 192 12.31 18.24 9.85
CA GLY A 192 11.23 18.72 10.73
C GLY A 192 11.25 20.23 11.03
N SER A 193 12.00 21.01 10.27
CA SER A 193 12.01 22.46 10.25
C SER A 193 11.66 22.95 8.86
N GLY A 194 10.46 23.52 8.70
CA GLY A 194 10.05 24.17 7.46
C GLY A 194 10.98 25.32 7.06
N SER A 195 12.02 25.01 6.29
CA SER A 195 12.79 26.00 5.53
C SER A 195 12.65 25.72 4.05
N ASP A 196 11.86 26.57 3.40
CA ASP A 196 11.72 26.65 1.94
C ASP A 196 13.09 26.78 1.28
N SER A 197 13.46 25.78 0.47
CA SER A 197 14.26 26.04 -0.71
C SER A 197 13.77 25.21 -1.88
N ASP A 198 13.11 25.92 -2.77
CA ASP A 198 12.59 25.54 -4.08
C ASP A 198 13.60 24.74 -4.92
N SER A 199 13.21 23.55 -5.35
CA SER A 199 13.79 22.91 -6.54
C SER A 199 12.71 22.10 -7.25
N GLY A 200 12.12 22.71 -8.27
CA GLY A 200 11.07 22.14 -9.09
C GLY A 200 11.45 20.83 -9.75
N PHE A 201 10.61 19.82 -9.58
CA PHE A 201 10.51 18.67 -10.48
C PHE A 201 9.05 18.23 -10.61
N GLU A 202 8.68 17.87 -11.83
CA GLU A 202 7.31 17.65 -12.29
C GLU A 202 6.74 16.32 -11.73
N THR A 203 5.75 16.40 -10.84
CA THR A 203 4.94 15.25 -10.43
C THR A 203 3.90 14.96 -11.51
N ASP A 204 3.99 13.79 -12.15
CA ASP A 204 3.04 13.37 -13.17
C ASP A 204 1.68 13.07 -12.51
N ARG A 205 0.74 14.01 -12.62
CA ARG A 205 -0.61 13.89 -12.03
C ARG A 205 -1.42 12.90 -12.85
N PHE A 206 -1.77 11.76 -12.25
CA PHE A 206 -2.76 10.84 -12.82
C PHE A 206 -4.17 11.41 -12.67
N ALA A 207 -4.53 12.36 -13.52
CA ALA A 207 -5.90 12.76 -13.78
C ALA A 207 -6.03 13.08 -15.28
N ASP A 208 -6.40 12.08 -16.07
CA ASP A 208 -7.43 12.14 -17.12
C ASP A 208 -7.24 10.94 -18.07
N GLN A 209 -8.04 9.90 -17.87
CA GLN A 209 -8.27 8.88 -18.89
C GLN A 209 -9.60 8.21 -18.60
N ARG A 210 -10.67 8.78 -19.17
CA ARG A 210 -12.02 8.21 -19.19
C ARG A 210 -11.99 6.89 -19.96
N PHE A 211 -12.37 5.80 -19.29
CA PHE A 211 -12.68 4.53 -19.95
C PHE A 211 -14.12 4.13 -19.61
N GLY A 212 -14.84 3.70 -20.63
CA GLY A 212 -16.30 3.60 -20.68
C GLY A 212 -16.93 2.68 -19.65
N GLU A 213 -18.16 3.04 -19.29
CA GLU A 213 -19.01 2.43 -18.27
C GLU A 213 -19.40 0.98 -18.66
N SER A 214 -19.39 0.08 -17.68
CA SER A 214 -19.99 -1.26 -17.77
C SER A 214 -21.00 -1.41 -16.63
N GLU A 215 -22.19 -1.92 -16.93
CA GLU A 215 -23.27 -2.14 -15.96
C GLU A 215 -23.07 -3.44 -15.17
N GLU A 216 -23.31 -3.39 -13.87
CA GLU A 216 -23.30 -4.51 -12.91
C GLU A 216 -24.74 -4.97 -12.64
N ASP A 217 -24.97 -6.28 -12.47
CA ASP A 217 -26.27 -6.80 -12.00
C ASP A 217 -26.37 -6.79 -10.46
N GLU A 218 -27.58 -6.97 -9.93
CA GLU A 218 -27.89 -6.84 -8.48
C GLU A 218 -27.11 -7.83 -7.58
N ASP A 219 -26.47 -8.86 -8.16
CA ASP A 219 -25.64 -9.86 -7.48
C ASP A 219 -24.12 -9.60 -7.67
N GLY A 220 -23.74 -8.51 -8.34
CA GLY A 220 -22.34 -8.12 -8.57
C GLY A 220 -21.59 -9.03 -9.55
N ASN A 221 -22.31 -9.72 -10.43
CA ASN A 221 -21.73 -10.61 -11.43
C ASN A 221 -21.72 -9.95 -12.82
N VAL A 222 -20.58 -9.99 -13.50
CA VAL A 222 -20.46 -9.38 -14.83
C VAL A 222 -20.82 -10.42 -15.89
N THR A 223 -21.93 -10.21 -16.60
CA THR A 223 -22.27 -11.01 -17.80
C THR A 223 -21.64 -10.38 -19.05
N PHE A 224 -21.03 -11.22 -19.90
CA PHE A 224 -20.36 -10.78 -21.13
C PHE A 224 -21.20 -11.15 -22.36
N PRO A 225 -21.34 -10.25 -23.35
CA PRO A 225 -21.90 -10.64 -24.65
C PRO A 225 -20.95 -11.60 -25.38
N PRO A 226 -21.47 -12.53 -26.21
CA PRO A 226 -20.66 -13.52 -26.89
C PRO A 226 -19.64 -12.87 -27.85
N LYS A 227 -18.39 -13.35 -27.80
CA LYS A 227 -17.28 -12.86 -28.62
C LYS A 227 -17.57 -13.09 -30.11
N SER A 228 -17.67 -12.00 -30.88
CA SER A 228 -17.73 -12.05 -32.35
C SER A 228 -16.48 -12.73 -32.92
N GLY A 229 -16.68 -13.76 -33.74
CA GLY A 229 -15.65 -14.65 -34.27
C GLY A 229 -14.58 -13.98 -35.15
N LYS A 230 -13.34 -14.48 -35.02
CA LYS A 230 -12.19 -14.10 -35.86
C LYS A 230 -12.39 -14.60 -37.30
N ARG A 231 -12.38 -13.68 -38.28
CA ARG A 231 -12.26 -14.02 -39.72
C ARG A 231 -10.87 -14.60 -40.00
N LYS A 232 -10.82 -15.83 -40.52
CA LYS A 232 -9.62 -16.46 -41.08
C LYS A 232 -9.17 -15.68 -42.32
N ARG A 233 -7.89 -15.32 -42.41
CA ARG A 233 -7.23 -14.96 -43.69
C ARG A 233 -6.64 -16.23 -44.28
N THR A 234 -7.12 -16.61 -45.45
CA THR A 234 -6.51 -17.63 -46.33
C THR A 234 -5.27 -17.06 -47.04
N LYS A 235 -4.38 -18.00 -47.36
CA LYS A 235 -3.04 -17.92 -47.97
C LYS A 235 -2.72 -16.71 -48.83
#